data_AF-A0A7V9I6R0-F1
#
_entry.id   AF-A0A7V9I6R0-F1
#
_cell.length_a   1.000
_cell.length_b   1.000
_cell.length_c   1.000
_cell.angle_alpha   90.00
_cell.angle_beta   90.00
_cell.angle_gamma   90.00
#
_symmetry.space_group_name_H-M   'P 1'
#
loop_
_entity.id
_entity.type
_entity.pdbx_description
1 polymer ?
#
loop_
_entity_poly.entity_id
_entity_poly.type
_entity_poly.pdbx_seq_one_letter_code
_entity_poly.pdbx_strand_id
1 'polypeptide(L)'
;MACSALALAGGCGGGNESQEAAPKPRIESAVAEGLATRSDEVAKRLESGDSCGAAEEAGRLRDEVTLAINARRIPEPYLEDLSGVVNEIVASIPPCGEPAQPSEGEKKKNKKKDKEDEDGND
;
A
#
# COMPACT_ATOMS: atom_id res chain seq x y z
N MET A 1 36.06 -31.65 -11.87
CA MET A 1 35.15 -32.74 -11.45
C MET A 1 34.82 -32.55 -9.97
N ALA A 2 33.78 -31.75 -9.68
CA ALA A 2 33.08 -31.68 -8.39
C ALA A 2 31.86 -30.75 -8.57
N CYS A 3 30.72 -31.32 -8.93
CA CYS A 3 29.44 -30.61 -9.03
C CYS A 3 28.70 -30.78 -7.70
N SER A 4 28.70 -29.73 -6.87
CA SER A 4 27.87 -29.70 -5.65
C SER A 4 26.52 -29.09 -5.99
N ALA A 5 25.54 -29.96 -6.26
CA ALA A 5 24.14 -29.57 -6.42
C ALA A 5 23.52 -29.34 -5.04
N LEU A 6 23.27 -28.07 -4.70
CA LEU A 6 22.45 -27.70 -3.55
C LEU A 6 20.99 -27.96 -3.91
N ALA A 7 20.46 -29.06 -3.38
CA ALA A 7 19.05 -29.40 -3.46
C ALA A 7 18.21 -28.37 -2.68
N LEU A 8 17.46 -27.53 -3.40
CA LEU A 8 16.42 -26.67 -2.83
C LEU A 8 15.20 -27.52 -2.48
N ALA A 9 15.29 -28.25 -1.37
CA ALA A 9 14.15 -28.86 -0.70
C ALA A 9 13.76 -27.99 0.50
N GLY A 10 13.00 -26.94 0.22
CA GLY A 10 12.33 -26.10 1.20
C GLY A 10 10.97 -25.72 0.64
N GLY A 11 10.08 -26.71 0.63
CA GLY A 11 8.74 -26.57 0.09
C GLY A 11 8.00 -25.41 0.74
N CYS A 12 7.36 -24.62 -0.11
CA CYS A 12 6.21 -23.79 0.23
C CYS A 12 5.26 -24.65 1.08
N GLY A 13 5.15 -24.32 2.36
CA GLY A 13 4.35 -25.04 3.33
C GLY A 13 2.93 -25.22 2.83
N GLY A 14 2.53 -26.48 2.72
CA GLY A 14 1.19 -26.87 2.33
C GLY A 14 0.14 -26.43 3.34
N GLY A 15 -1.05 -26.19 2.80
CA GLY A 15 -2.30 -26.06 3.52
C GLY A 15 -3.44 -26.32 2.54
N ASN A 16 -3.61 -27.58 2.16
CA ASN A 16 -4.79 -28.08 1.45
C ASN A 16 -5.93 -28.25 2.45
N GLU A 17 -6.68 -27.18 2.69
CA GLU A 17 -8.04 -27.31 3.21
C GLU A 17 -8.94 -26.47 2.32
N SER A 18 -9.56 -27.12 1.33
CA SER A 18 -10.86 -26.66 0.81
C SER A 18 -11.91 -26.88 1.90
N GLN A 19 -11.70 -26.26 3.05
CA GLN A 19 -12.76 -25.90 3.95
C GLN A 19 -13.49 -24.81 3.17
N GLU A 20 -14.75 -25.06 2.80
CA GLU A 20 -15.60 -24.03 2.24
C GLU A 20 -15.73 -22.95 3.32
N ALA A 21 -14.77 -22.03 3.30
CA ALA A 21 -14.67 -20.95 4.27
C ALA A 21 -15.95 -20.16 4.12
N ALA A 22 -16.63 -19.91 5.25
CA ALA A 22 -17.79 -19.03 5.28
C ALA A 22 -17.47 -17.76 4.45
N PRO A 23 -18.41 -17.29 3.62
CA PRO A 23 -18.15 -16.17 2.73
C PRO A 23 -17.60 -15.01 3.54
N LYS A 24 -16.40 -14.55 3.18
CA LYS A 24 -15.77 -13.42 3.87
C LYS A 24 -16.72 -12.23 3.86
N PRO A 25 -16.89 -11.53 4.98
CA PRO A 25 -17.71 -10.33 5.01
C PRO A 25 -17.18 -9.36 3.95
N ARG A 26 -18.09 -8.79 3.16
CA ARG A 26 -17.76 -7.86 2.08
C ARG A 26 -18.27 -6.47 2.42
N ILE A 27 -17.48 -5.47 2.04
CA ILE A 27 -17.92 -4.08 2.01
C ILE A 27 -18.81 -3.91 0.78
N GLU A 28 -19.89 -3.14 0.90
CA GLU A 28 -20.75 -2.80 -0.24
C GLU A 28 -19.93 -2.10 -1.34
N SER A 29 -20.11 -2.49 -2.60
CA SER A 29 -19.30 -1.97 -3.71
C SER A 29 -19.33 -0.44 -3.79
N ALA A 30 -20.50 0.18 -3.63
CA ALA A 30 -20.63 1.63 -3.65
C ALA A 30 -19.81 2.33 -2.56
N VAL A 31 -19.69 1.72 -1.37
CA VAL A 31 -18.84 2.25 -0.28
C VAL A 31 -17.37 2.07 -0.66
N ALA A 32 -16.97 0.90 -1.14
CA ALA A 32 -15.60 0.67 -1.56
C ALA A 32 -15.16 1.62 -2.69
N GLU A 33 -16.01 1.84 -3.68
CA GLU A 33 -15.76 2.77 -4.80
C GLU A 33 -15.68 4.23 -4.34
N GLY A 34 -16.54 4.64 -3.40
CA GLY A 34 -16.50 5.99 -2.80
C GLY A 34 -15.18 6.24 -2.06
N LEU A 35 -14.79 5.30 -1.19
CA LEU A 35 -13.53 5.38 -0.43
C LEU A 35 -12.30 5.37 -1.35
N ALA A 36 -12.30 4.53 -2.40
CA ALA A 36 -11.22 4.48 -3.39
C ALA A 36 -11.10 5.83 -4.14
N THR A 37 -12.22 6.34 -4.67
CA THR A 37 -12.26 7.62 -5.40
C THR A 37 -11.74 8.77 -4.55
N ARG A 38 -12.12 8.84 -3.27
CA ARG A 38 -11.62 9.87 -2.35
C ARG A 38 -10.13 9.73 -2.07
N SER A 39 -9.65 8.51 -1.90
CA SER A 39 -8.22 8.24 -1.70
C SER A 39 -7.39 8.66 -2.92
N ASP A 40 -7.88 8.38 -4.13
CA ASP A 40 -7.25 8.81 -5.38
C ASP A 40 -7.20 10.34 -5.50
N GLU A 41 -8.25 11.05 -5.09
CA GLU A 41 -8.26 12.51 -5.09
C GLU A 41 -7.28 13.10 -4.06
N VAL A 42 -7.10 12.48 -2.89
CA VAL A 42 -6.03 12.86 -1.94
C VAL A 42 -4.66 12.71 -2.60
N ALA A 43 -4.38 11.55 -3.21
CA ALA A 43 -3.11 11.27 -3.86
C ALA A 43 -2.82 12.27 -4.99
N LYS A 44 -3.78 12.50 -5.88
CA LYS A 44 -3.66 13.45 -6.99
C LYS A 44 -3.38 14.89 -6.54
N ARG A 45 -3.94 15.32 -5.41
CA ARG A 45 -3.68 16.64 -4.83
C ARG A 45 -2.29 16.72 -4.20
N LEU A 46 -1.84 15.67 -3.54
CA LEU A 46 -0.46 15.61 -3.05
C LEU A 46 0.54 15.65 -4.21
N GLU A 47 0.28 14.90 -5.29
CA GLU A 47 1.10 14.89 -6.50
C GLU A 47 1.18 16.25 -7.20
N SER A 48 0.09 17.04 -7.14
CA SER A 48 0.07 18.41 -7.68
C SER A 48 0.66 19.46 -6.72
N GLY A 49 1.06 19.06 -5.51
CA GLY A 49 1.56 19.96 -4.47
C GLY A 49 0.47 20.76 -3.74
N ASP A 50 -0.80 20.43 -3.95
CA ASP A 50 -1.96 21.02 -3.27
C ASP A 50 -2.19 20.36 -1.91
N SER A 51 -1.31 20.64 -0.94
CA SER A 51 -1.40 20.09 0.41
C SER A 51 -2.69 20.49 1.14
N CYS A 52 -3.24 21.67 0.85
CA CYS A 52 -4.50 22.11 1.42
C CYS A 52 -5.71 21.36 0.88
N GLY A 53 -5.79 21.21 -0.44
CA GLY A 53 -6.85 20.38 -1.01
C GLY A 53 -6.73 18.93 -0.57
N ALA A 54 -5.51 18.39 -0.46
CA ALA A 54 -5.29 17.04 0.04
C ALA A 54 -5.83 16.88 1.48
N ALA A 55 -5.54 17.83 2.37
CA ALA A 55 -6.04 17.83 3.74
C ALA A 55 -7.58 17.87 3.79
N GLU A 56 -8.22 18.66 2.91
CA GLU A 56 -9.67 18.72 2.81
C GLU A 56 -10.27 17.38 2.35
N GLU A 57 -9.74 16.77 1.29
CA GLU A 57 -10.23 15.47 0.81
C GLU A 57 -9.98 14.34 1.81
N ALA A 58 -8.87 14.38 2.56
CA ALA A 58 -8.59 13.38 3.60
C ALA A 58 -9.53 13.53 4.81
N GLY A 59 -9.90 14.77 5.17
CA GLY A 59 -10.95 15.02 6.15
C GLY A 59 -12.29 14.41 5.70
N ARG A 60 -12.66 14.62 4.43
CA ARG A 60 -13.87 14.03 3.84
C ARG A 60 -13.82 12.50 3.80
N LEU A 61 -12.67 11.91 3.47
CA LEU A 61 -12.46 10.46 3.50
C LEU A 61 -12.72 9.89 4.90
N ARG A 62 -12.19 10.54 5.94
CA ARG A 62 -12.43 10.16 7.34
C ARG A 62 -13.90 10.24 7.73
N ASP A 63 -14.56 11.33 7.34
CA ASP A 63 -15.97 11.53 7.64
C ASP A 63 -16.84 10.49 6.90
N GLU A 64 -16.50 10.15 5.66
CA GLU A 64 -17.19 9.11 4.88
C GLU A 64 -17.03 7.71 5.47
N VAL A 65 -15.82 7.33 5.92
CA VAL A 65 -15.61 6.10 6.68
C VAL A 65 -16.46 6.11 7.93
N THR A 66 -16.42 7.20 8.72
CA THR A 66 -17.22 7.31 9.95
C THR A 66 -18.72 7.14 9.68
N LEU A 67 -19.24 7.74 8.62
CA LEU A 67 -20.64 7.59 8.21
C LEU A 67 -20.95 6.15 7.80
N ALA A 68 -20.08 5.50 7.03
CA ALA A 68 -20.26 4.11 6.61
C ALA A 68 -20.22 3.12 7.79
N ILE A 69 -19.38 3.39 8.79
CA ILE A 69 -19.33 2.65 10.07
C ILE A 69 -20.66 2.83 10.82
N ASN A 70 -21.09 4.07 11.04
CA ASN A 70 -22.33 4.37 11.76
C ASN A 70 -23.57 3.78 11.06
N ALA A 71 -23.56 3.73 9.73
CA ALA A 71 -24.59 3.09 8.92
C ALA A 71 -24.50 1.56 8.86
N ARG A 72 -23.51 0.95 9.52
CA ARG A 72 -23.20 -0.49 9.48
C ARG A 72 -23.00 -1.06 8.07
N ARG A 73 -22.46 -0.25 7.16
CA ARG A 73 -22.10 -0.66 5.79
C ARG A 73 -20.69 -1.22 5.68
N ILE A 74 -19.89 -1.07 6.74
CA ILE A 74 -18.57 -1.68 6.88
C ILE A 74 -18.68 -2.80 7.92
N PRO A 75 -18.35 -4.06 7.56
CA PRO A 75 -18.30 -5.16 8.50
C PRO A 75 -17.29 -4.94 9.64
N GLU A 76 -17.63 -5.42 10.85
CA GLU A 76 -16.81 -5.28 12.06
C GLU A 76 -15.32 -5.61 11.89
N PRO A 77 -14.93 -6.68 11.17
CA PRO A 77 -13.52 -7.02 11.00
C PRO A 77 -12.66 -5.96 10.30
N TYR A 78 -13.28 -5.00 9.60
CA TYR A 78 -12.56 -3.95 8.87
C TYR A 78 -12.60 -2.59 9.57
N LEU A 79 -13.33 -2.44 10.68
CA LEU A 79 -13.57 -1.14 11.31
C LEU A 79 -12.28 -0.51 11.84
N GLU A 80 -11.49 -1.30 12.57
CA GLU A 80 -10.25 -0.84 13.19
C GLU A 80 -9.21 -0.51 12.12
N ASP A 81 -8.99 -1.42 11.16
CA ASP A 81 -8.04 -1.25 10.07
C ASP A 81 -8.38 -0.01 9.22
N LEU A 82 -9.63 0.15 8.79
CA LEU A 82 -10.03 1.29 7.96
C LEU A 82 -9.93 2.61 8.72
N SER A 83 -10.35 2.64 9.99
CA SER A 83 -10.22 3.85 10.80
C SER A 83 -8.75 4.20 11.04
N GLY A 84 -7.91 3.21 11.33
CA GLY A 84 -6.48 3.38 11.52
C GLY A 84 -5.80 3.95 10.27
N VAL A 85 -5.96 3.28 9.13
CA VAL A 85 -5.36 3.71 7.85
C VAL A 85 -5.79 5.13 7.47
N VAL A 86 -7.07 5.48 7.62
CA VAL A 86 -7.52 6.83 7.27
C VAL A 86 -6.97 7.89 8.22
N ASN A 87 -6.83 7.59 9.51
CA ASN A 87 -6.17 8.51 10.44
C ASN A 87 -4.67 8.71 10.10
N GLU A 88 -3.98 7.64 9.70
CA GLU A 88 -2.59 7.73 9.23
C GLU A 88 -2.48 8.58 7.96
N ILE A 89 -3.40 8.44 7.00
CA ILE A 89 -3.46 9.28 5.80
C ILE A 89 -3.58 10.75 6.20
N VAL A 90 -4.53 11.10 7.07
CA VAL A 90 -4.73 12.48 7.53
C VAL A 90 -3.47 13.02 8.22
N ALA A 91 -2.81 12.21 9.05
CA ALA A 91 -1.59 12.60 9.75
C ALA A 91 -0.37 12.76 8.82
N SER A 92 -0.34 12.04 7.69
CA SER A 92 0.76 12.08 6.74
C SER A 92 0.79 13.31 5.83
N ILE A 93 -0.32 14.07 5.77
CA ILE A 93 -0.45 15.21 4.87
C ILE A 93 0.38 16.39 5.40
N PRO A 94 1.23 17.01 4.56
CA PRO A 94 1.99 18.19 4.95
C PRO A 94 1.09 19.33 5.39
N PRO A 95 1.53 20.20 6.32
CA PRO A 95 0.79 21.38 6.68
C PRO A 95 0.53 22.26 5.45
N CYS A 96 -0.69 22.80 5.42
CA CYS A 96 -1.15 23.76 4.42
C CYS A 96 -0.13 24.89 4.20
N GLY A 97 0.33 25.06 2.95
CA GLY A 97 1.27 26.13 2.58
C GLY A 97 2.74 25.74 2.60
N GLU A 98 3.08 24.56 3.12
CA GLU A 98 4.39 23.96 2.92
C GLU A 98 4.35 23.11 1.64
N PRO A 99 5.31 23.28 0.71
CA PRO A 99 5.35 22.46 -0.50
C PRO A 99 5.58 21.00 -0.11
N ALA A 100 4.78 20.09 -0.70
CA ALA A 100 4.95 18.67 -0.51
C ALA A 100 6.38 18.26 -0.89
N GLN A 101 7.11 17.65 0.03
CA GLN A 101 8.43 17.10 -0.29
C GLN A 101 8.22 15.95 -1.28
N PRO A 102 8.93 15.91 -2.42
CA PRO A 102 8.80 14.83 -3.37
C PRO A 102 9.16 13.52 -2.67
N SER A 103 8.22 12.57 -2.66
CA SER A 103 8.45 11.22 -2.15
C SER A 103 9.57 10.57 -2.96
N GLU A 104 10.60 10.06 -2.28
CA GLU A 104 11.74 9.36 -2.89
C GLU A 104 11.29 7.99 -3.45
N GLY A 105 10.56 8.01 -4.56
CA GLY A 105 10.27 6.84 -5.38
C GLY A 105 11.54 6.35 -6.08
N GLU A 106 12.13 5.29 -5.52
CA GLU A 106 12.79 4.18 -6.22
C GLU A 106 13.46 4.50 -7.57
N LYS A 107 14.66 5.08 -7.53
CA LYS A 107 15.56 5.08 -8.69
C LYS A 107 16.17 3.69 -8.88
N LYS A 108 15.49 2.88 -9.71
CA LYS A 108 16.04 1.72 -10.40
C LYS A 108 17.43 2.05 -10.97
N LYS A 109 18.50 1.45 -10.43
CA LYS A 109 19.81 1.40 -11.08
C LYS A 109 20.18 -0.05 -11.40
N ASN A 110 19.74 -0.48 -12.58
CA ASN A 110 20.48 -1.48 -13.35
C ASN A 110 21.91 -0.94 -13.59
N LYS A 111 22.93 -1.69 -13.19
CA LYS A 111 24.26 -1.60 -13.83
C LYS A 111 24.84 -2.99 -14.04
N LYS A 112 24.75 -3.42 -15.30
CA LYS A 112 25.47 -4.53 -15.92
C LYS A 112 26.78 -3.99 -16.51
N LYS A 113 27.89 -4.71 -16.31
CA LYS A 113 29.20 -4.75 -17.02
C LYS A 113 30.35 -4.80 -16.01
N ASP A 114 31.46 -5.52 -16.20
CA ASP A 114 31.91 -6.65 -17.02
C ASP A 114 33.33 -6.97 -16.45
N LYS A 115 33.81 -8.19 -16.68
CA LYS A 115 35.21 -8.70 -16.67
C LYS A 115 36.35 -7.78 -16.23
N GLU A 116 37.24 -8.32 -15.40
CA GLU A 116 38.70 -8.26 -15.65
C GLU A 116 39.41 -9.48 -15.02
N ASP A 117 40.29 -10.05 -15.82
CA ASP A 117 41.14 -11.21 -15.59
C ASP A 117 42.33 -10.85 -14.68
N GLU A 118 42.67 -11.69 -13.70
CA GLU A 118 43.97 -11.63 -13.02
C GLU A 118 44.80 -12.86 -13.42
N ASP A 119 45.61 -12.65 -14.45
CA ASP A 119 46.78 -13.44 -14.80
C ASP A 119 47.94 -12.99 -13.91
N GLY A 120 48.70 -13.96 -13.37
CA GLY A 120 49.76 -13.69 -12.41
C GLY A 120 51.06 -13.18 -13.04
N ASN A 121 51.89 -12.56 -12.20
CA ASN A 121 53.36 -12.73 -12.14
C ASN A 121 53.97 -11.68 -11.19
N ASP A 122 54.48 -12.10 -10.03
CA ASP A 122 55.90 -12.02 -9.63
C ASP A 122 56.14 -12.84 -8.34
#